data_AF-A0A948ZIQ2-F1
#
_entry.id   AF-A0A948ZIQ2-F1
#
_cell.length_a   1.000
_cell.length_b   1.000
_cell.length_c   1.000
_cell.angle_alpha   90.00
_cell.angle_beta   90.00
_cell.angle_gamma   90.00
#
_symmetry.space_group_name_H-M   'P 1'
#
loop_
_entity.id
_entity.type
_entity.pdbx_description
1 polymer ?
#
loop_
_entity_poly.entity_id
_entity_poly.type
_entity_poly.pdbx_seq_one_letter_code
_entity_poly.pdbx_strand_id
1 'polypeptide(L)'
;MRVYLGLAMAVVLGLAGTLRAEPLDLEQVAADAKWVAQVDFDAARASSVLHNAIEHLMQKHPDAKEHLAAVREIWKFDPRADLHGVTIYGTQIKKDTGAAIVHAKVDQQLLLEKARKAHEHQASDYGKYELHTWKHKHPKGPEHGRMMTGVFYKPDVIVFGSLDEVKAALDVLDGAKPNLAGKDSPLAGAVPQGAILVARAVGLAEAELPCKSPLIRQMDSFALAVGENQDESFFEGKLTVKRTELAQQIMAVVEGVRAMSALAHGGDAEAMKIINALKVSAGDKSVGVEWRAPAKKVWEHLRKMGEMEEGRKARKAWHLLGKPDRCPVEEE
;
A
#
# COMPACT_ATOMS: atom_id res chain seq x y z
N MET A 1 58.13 26.35 7.77
CA MET A 1 59.09 25.22 7.66
C MET A 1 58.75 24.24 8.79
N ARG A 2 58.33 22.98 8.66
CA ARG A 2 58.01 21.98 7.62
C ARG A 2 57.00 21.03 8.31
N VAL A 3 55.77 20.82 7.83
CA VAL A 3 55.32 19.71 6.95
C VAL A 3 55.75 18.30 7.38
N TYR A 4 54.79 17.49 7.83
CA TYR A 4 54.43 16.07 7.52
C TYR A 4 53.04 15.87 8.18
N LEU A 5 51.87 15.72 7.53
CA LEU A 5 51.34 14.83 6.49
C LEU A 5 51.40 13.33 6.85
N GLY A 6 50.23 12.72 7.11
CA GLY A 6 50.11 11.27 7.29
C GLY A 6 48.80 10.74 7.89
N LEU A 7 47.68 10.93 7.17
CA LEU A 7 46.60 9.94 6.98
C LEU A 7 46.08 9.11 8.18
N ALA A 8 44.91 9.51 8.73
CA ALA A 8 43.91 8.57 9.26
C ALA A 8 42.53 9.23 9.20
N MET A 9 41.99 9.23 7.98
CA MET A 9 40.57 9.42 7.72
C MET A 9 39.87 8.09 8.03
N ALA A 10 38.64 8.20 8.54
CA ALA A 10 37.57 7.20 8.52
C ALA A 10 37.24 6.48 9.84
N VAL A 11 35.92 6.47 10.06
CA VAL A 11 35.13 5.57 10.92
C VAL A 11 35.01 5.95 12.40
N VAL A 12 34.41 7.11 12.66
CA VAL A 12 33.37 7.20 13.71
C VAL A 12 32.24 8.08 13.18
N LEU A 13 31.54 7.60 12.15
CA LEU A 13 30.15 8.00 11.94
C LEU A 13 29.33 7.14 12.89
N GLY A 14 28.99 7.74 14.02
CA GLY A 14 28.20 7.13 15.07
C GLY A 14 26.91 6.56 14.52
N LEU A 15 26.63 5.34 14.97
CA LEU A 15 25.38 4.61 14.89
C LEU A 15 24.22 5.48 15.42
N ALA A 16 23.68 6.35 14.57
CA ALA A 16 22.26 6.62 14.54
C ALA A 16 21.71 5.69 13.47
N GLY A 17 21.32 4.47 13.87
CA GLY A 17 20.52 3.62 13.02
C GLY A 17 19.25 4.38 12.68
N THR A 18 19.22 4.99 11.50
CA THR A 18 17.96 5.44 10.92
C THR A 18 17.17 4.17 10.68
N LEU A 19 16.21 3.88 11.55
CA LEU A 19 15.04 3.07 11.23
C LEU A 19 14.29 3.84 10.12
N ARG A 20 14.88 3.82 8.92
CA ARG A 20 14.19 4.08 7.67
C ARG A 20 13.63 2.73 7.27
N ALA A 21 12.32 2.64 7.09
CA ALA A 21 11.78 1.62 6.22
C ALA A 21 12.58 1.69 4.92
N GLU A 22 13.27 0.60 4.63
CA GLU A 22 13.95 0.45 3.37
C GLU A 22 12.90 0.13 2.29
N PRO A 23 13.17 0.46 1.02
CA PRO A 23 12.35 0.01 -0.11
C PRO A 23 12.06 -1.50 0.00
N LEU A 24 11.07 -1.99 -0.76
CA LEU A 24 10.70 -3.40 -0.72
C LEU A 24 11.89 -4.36 -0.64
N ASP A 25 12.01 -5.01 0.51
CA ASP A 25 13.09 -5.93 0.82
C ASP A 25 12.76 -7.31 0.25
N LEU A 26 13.36 -7.61 -0.89
CA LEU A 26 13.16 -8.85 -1.61
C LEU A 26 13.76 -10.06 -0.88
N GLU A 27 14.63 -9.86 0.12
CA GLU A 27 15.14 -10.95 0.96
C GLU A 27 14.07 -11.52 1.88
N GLN A 28 13.03 -10.72 2.20
CA GLN A 28 11.91 -11.10 3.06
C GLN A 28 10.78 -11.80 2.30
N VAL A 29 10.84 -11.84 0.97
CA VAL A 29 9.76 -12.38 0.13
C VAL A 29 10.19 -13.72 -0.46
N ALA A 30 9.36 -14.75 -0.27
CA ALA A 30 9.63 -16.09 -0.77
C ALA A 30 9.87 -16.11 -2.29
N ALA A 31 10.86 -16.90 -2.75
CA ALA A 31 11.23 -16.98 -4.16
C ALA A 31 10.09 -17.46 -5.09
N ASP A 32 9.13 -18.22 -4.55
CA ASP A 32 7.97 -18.75 -5.25
C ASP A 32 6.70 -17.88 -5.07
N ALA A 33 6.84 -16.68 -4.51
CA ALA A 33 5.74 -15.73 -4.41
C ALA A 33 5.10 -15.46 -5.79
N LYS A 34 3.77 -15.33 -5.79
CA LYS A 34 2.95 -14.97 -6.95
C LYS A 34 2.49 -13.53 -6.91
N TRP A 35 2.47 -12.92 -5.73
CA TRP A 35 2.19 -11.51 -5.57
C TRP A 35 2.87 -10.97 -4.32
N VAL A 36 3.16 -9.68 -4.34
CA VAL A 36 3.69 -8.91 -3.22
C VAL A 36 3.12 -7.50 -3.26
N ALA A 37 2.79 -6.96 -2.10
CA ALA A 37 2.43 -5.57 -1.91
C ALA A 37 3.19 -5.01 -0.71
N GLN A 38 3.67 -3.78 -0.81
CA GLN A 38 4.32 -3.08 0.27
C GLN A 38 3.77 -1.68 0.41
N VAL A 39 3.51 -1.29 1.66
CA VAL A 39 3.31 0.11 2.05
C VAL A 39 4.49 0.55 2.90
N ASP A 40 5.20 1.58 2.44
CA ASP A 40 6.27 2.25 3.16
C ASP A 40 5.69 3.48 3.86
N PHE A 41 5.59 3.40 5.19
CA PHE A 41 5.03 4.47 6.01
C PHE A 41 6.04 5.59 6.26
N ASP A 42 7.35 5.35 6.13
CA ASP A 42 8.36 6.42 6.18
C ASP A 42 8.32 7.28 4.93
N ALA A 43 8.24 6.66 3.74
CA ALA A 43 7.98 7.37 2.50
C ALA A 43 6.64 8.11 2.56
N ALA A 44 5.60 7.49 3.14
CA ALA A 44 4.29 8.13 3.29
C ALA A 44 4.36 9.38 4.18
N ARG A 45 5.10 9.33 5.29
CA ARG A 45 5.35 10.48 6.17
C ARG A 45 6.13 11.59 5.48
N ALA A 46 7.07 11.23 4.60
CA ALA A 46 7.88 12.19 3.87
C ALA A 46 7.12 12.87 2.71
N SER A 47 5.99 12.30 2.26
CA SER A 47 5.18 12.87 1.18
C SER A 47 4.39 14.10 1.64
N SER A 48 4.61 15.21 0.94
CA SER A 48 3.84 16.44 1.13
C SER A 48 2.37 16.24 0.74
N VAL A 49 2.07 15.44 -0.29
CA VAL A 49 0.69 15.15 -0.69
C VAL A 49 -0.06 14.40 0.40
N LEU A 50 0.52 13.33 0.95
CA LEU A 50 -0.14 12.56 2.00
C LEU A 50 -0.23 13.32 3.31
N HIS A 51 0.80 14.08 3.68
CA HIS A 51 0.75 14.97 4.84
C HIS A 51 -0.44 15.93 4.75
N ASN A 52 -0.55 16.67 3.64
CA ASN A 52 -1.66 17.61 3.44
C ASN A 52 -3.03 16.91 3.41
N ALA A 53 -3.11 15.71 2.81
CA ALA A 53 -4.35 14.93 2.77
C ALA A 53 -4.81 14.48 4.16
N ILE A 54 -3.88 14.01 5.00
CA ILE A 54 -4.16 13.61 6.39
C ILE A 54 -4.57 14.84 7.21
N GLU A 55 -3.85 15.96 7.09
CA GLU A 55 -4.21 17.19 7.82
C GLU A 55 -5.62 17.67 7.45
N HIS A 56 -5.94 17.72 6.16
CA HIS A 56 -7.26 18.09 5.68
C HIS A 56 -8.36 17.16 6.18
N LEU A 57 -8.10 15.84 6.20
CA LEU A 57 -9.03 14.86 6.77
C LEU A 57 -9.24 15.08 8.28
N MET A 58 -8.17 15.32 9.03
CA MET A 58 -8.25 15.57 10.48
C MET A 58 -8.99 16.88 10.81
N GLN A 59 -8.88 17.90 9.97
CA GLN A 59 -9.65 19.14 10.12
C GLN A 59 -11.15 18.93 9.88
N LYS A 60 -11.51 18.07 8.92
CA LYS A 60 -12.91 17.79 8.57
C LYS A 60 -13.61 16.79 9.50
N HIS A 61 -12.84 15.90 10.13
CA HIS A 61 -13.38 14.84 10.98
C HIS A 61 -12.70 14.85 12.36
N PRO A 62 -13.16 15.71 13.30
CA PRO A 62 -12.62 15.77 14.65
C PRO A 62 -12.60 14.41 15.36
N ASP A 63 -13.64 13.59 15.12
CA ASP A 63 -13.77 12.23 15.65
C ASP A 63 -12.60 11.32 15.24
N ALA A 64 -11.98 11.55 14.08
CA ALA A 64 -10.82 10.77 13.65
C ALA A 64 -9.59 11.02 14.54
N LYS A 65 -9.45 12.24 15.05
CA LYS A 65 -8.40 12.60 16.01
C LYS A 65 -8.62 11.90 17.35
N GLU A 66 -9.87 11.82 17.79
CA GLU A 66 -10.23 11.13 19.04
C GLU A 66 -10.01 9.62 18.94
N HIS A 67 -10.42 8.99 17.83
CA HIS A 67 -10.14 7.57 17.59
C HIS A 67 -8.64 7.28 17.56
N LEU A 68 -7.84 8.14 16.93
CA LEU A 68 -6.40 7.96 16.89
C LEU A 68 -5.76 8.13 18.28
N ALA A 69 -6.25 9.09 19.09
CA ALA A 69 -5.83 9.21 20.48
C ALA A 69 -6.19 7.96 21.29
N ALA A 70 -7.40 7.41 21.10
CA ALA A 70 -7.82 6.16 21.75
C ALA A 70 -6.93 4.98 21.34
N VAL A 71 -6.56 4.85 20.06
CA VAL A 71 -5.60 3.83 19.60
C VAL A 71 -4.26 3.98 20.33
N ARG A 72 -3.72 5.20 20.39
CA ARG A 72 -2.45 5.48 21.07
C ARG A 72 -2.49 5.12 22.55
N GLU A 73 -3.60 5.43 23.23
CA GLU A 73 -3.73 5.13 24.66
C GLU A 73 -3.90 3.64 24.94
N ILE A 74 -4.72 2.93 24.15
CA ILE A 74 -5.06 1.51 24.38
C ILE A 74 -3.94 0.57 23.93
N TRP A 75 -3.24 0.93 22.86
CA TRP A 75 -2.23 0.09 22.23
C TRP A 75 -0.80 0.55 22.49
N LYS A 76 -0.62 1.72 23.12
CA LYS A 76 0.70 2.36 23.34
C LYS A 76 1.52 2.38 22.05
N PHE A 77 0.84 2.65 20.95
CA PHE A 77 1.32 2.60 19.58
C PHE A 77 0.70 3.77 18.79
N ASP A 78 1.53 4.64 18.22
CA ASP A 78 1.09 5.66 17.25
C ASP A 78 1.43 5.18 15.84
N PRO A 79 0.46 4.71 15.03
CA PRO A 79 0.75 4.21 13.67
C PRO A 79 1.38 5.28 12.76
N ARG A 80 1.28 6.56 13.11
CA ARG A 80 1.93 7.63 12.34
C ARG A 80 3.42 7.73 12.61
N ALA A 81 3.90 7.28 13.77
CA ALA A 81 5.30 7.39 14.16
C ALA A 81 5.99 6.02 14.25
N ASP A 82 5.25 5.03 14.73
CA ASP A 82 5.80 3.74 15.13
C ASP A 82 5.67 2.66 14.05
N LEU A 83 4.79 2.83 13.05
CA LEU A 83 4.67 1.91 11.91
C LEU A 83 5.61 2.36 10.79
N HIS A 84 6.55 1.51 10.39
CA HIS A 84 7.56 1.82 9.37
C HIS A 84 7.22 1.22 8.01
N GLY A 85 6.82 -0.04 7.98
CA GLY A 85 6.54 -0.72 6.73
C GLY A 85 5.66 -1.95 6.92
N VAL A 86 4.86 -2.26 5.91
CA VAL A 86 4.10 -3.50 5.85
C VAL A 86 4.32 -4.12 4.48
N THR A 87 4.88 -5.32 4.46
CA THR A 87 5.03 -6.15 3.26
C THR A 87 4.11 -7.34 3.37
N ILE A 88 3.26 -7.55 2.38
CA ILE A 88 2.35 -8.69 2.31
C ILE A 88 2.61 -9.42 1.01
N TYR A 89 2.78 -10.74 1.06
CA TYR A 89 2.98 -11.55 -0.13
C TYR A 89 2.32 -12.92 0.00
N GLY A 90 2.12 -13.59 -1.13
CA GLY A 90 1.58 -14.94 -1.15
C GLY A 90 2.09 -15.76 -2.32
N THR A 91 2.19 -17.07 -2.13
CA THR A 91 2.58 -18.06 -3.15
C THR A 91 1.40 -18.53 -4.00
N GLN A 92 0.19 -18.07 -3.65
CA GLN A 92 -1.05 -18.33 -4.37
C GLN A 92 -1.85 -17.03 -4.52
N ILE A 93 -2.55 -16.88 -5.64
CA ILE A 93 -3.52 -15.80 -5.83
C ILE A 93 -4.90 -16.35 -5.51
N LYS A 94 -5.24 -16.39 -4.23
CA LYS A 94 -6.53 -16.82 -3.69
C LYS A 94 -6.99 -15.86 -2.60
N LYS A 95 -8.27 -15.95 -2.23
CA LYS A 95 -8.77 -15.20 -1.07
C LYS A 95 -8.08 -15.69 0.19
N ASP A 96 -7.86 -14.76 1.12
CA ASP A 96 -7.48 -15.07 2.49
C ASP A 96 -6.16 -15.84 2.66
N THR A 97 -5.26 -15.70 1.67
CA THR A 97 -3.90 -16.24 1.70
C THR A 97 -2.88 -15.10 1.73
N GLY A 98 -1.70 -15.36 2.29
CA GLY A 98 -0.53 -14.50 2.32
C GLY A 98 0.03 -14.33 3.73
N ALA A 99 1.34 -14.11 3.80
CA ALA A 99 2.01 -13.67 5.02
C ALA A 99 2.19 -12.14 4.98
N ALA A 100 2.03 -11.48 6.11
CA ALA A 100 2.34 -10.07 6.32
C ALA A 100 3.53 -9.94 7.25
N ILE A 101 4.51 -9.14 6.86
CA ILE A 101 5.68 -8.77 7.64
C ILE A 101 5.55 -7.28 7.96
N VAL A 102 5.50 -6.97 9.25
CA VAL A 102 5.22 -5.64 9.77
C VAL A 102 6.45 -5.15 10.51
N HIS A 103 7.01 -4.04 10.03
CA HIS A 103 8.10 -3.31 10.67
C HIS A 103 7.47 -2.21 11.53
N ALA A 104 7.51 -2.38 12.84
CA ALA A 104 6.87 -1.46 13.77
C ALA A 104 7.54 -1.45 15.15
N LYS A 105 7.68 -0.25 15.73
CA LYS A 105 8.06 -0.07 17.12
C LYS A 105 6.85 -0.33 18.02
N VAL A 106 6.89 -1.40 18.79
CA VAL A 106 5.74 -1.81 19.62
C VAL A 106 6.18 -2.22 21.02
N ASP A 107 5.24 -2.12 21.96
CA ASP A 107 5.37 -2.79 23.24
C ASP A 107 5.04 -4.28 23.06
N GLN A 108 6.08 -5.11 22.96
CA GLN A 108 5.93 -6.55 22.76
C GLN A 108 5.19 -7.22 23.91
N GLN A 109 5.47 -6.83 25.15
CA GLN A 109 4.83 -7.45 26.31
C GLN A 109 3.33 -7.18 26.28
N LEU A 110 2.92 -5.94 26.00
CA LEU A 110 1.53 -5.59 25.84
C LEU A 110 0.84 -6.36 24.71
N LEU A 111 1.51 -6.51 23.55
CA LEU A 111 0.95 -7.26 22.43
C LEU A 111 0.83 -8.75 22.73
N LEU A 112 1.82 -9.36 23.39
CA LEU A 112 1.78 -10.75 23.84
C LEU A 112 0.67 -10.98 24.87
N GLU A 113 0.50 -10.06 25.83
CA GLU A 113 -0.59 -10.12 26.80
C GLU A 113 -1.97 -10.08 26.13
N LYS A 114 -2.13 -9.21 25.11
CA LYS A 114 -3.38 -9.14 24.35
C LYS A 114 -3.60 -10.39 23.51
N ALA A 115 -2.55 -10.93 22.87
CA ALA A 115 -2.62 -12.18 22.10
C ALA A 115 -3.05 -13.36 22.99
N ARG A 116 -2.50 -13.47 24.20
CA ARG A 116 -2.87 -14.50 25.21
C ARG A 116 -4.32 -14.40 25.69
N LYS A 117 -4.92 -13.20 25.59
CA LYS A 117 -6.34 -12.95 25.92
C LYS A 117 -7.27 -13.08 24.71
N ALA A 118 -6.74 -13.37 23.52
CA ALA A 118 -7.54 -13.50 22.30
C ALA A 118 -8.41 -14.77 22.33
N HIS A 119 -9.51 -14.74 21.59
CA HIS A 119 -10.46 -15.84 21.51
C HIS A 119 -9.81 -17.08 20.87
N GLU A 120 -9.97 -18.24 21.50
CA GLU A 120 -9.34 -19.50 21.07
C GLU A 120 -7.81 -19.39 20.91
N HIS A 121 -7.16 -18.63 21.81
CA HIS A 121 -5.70 -18.50 21.81
C HIS A 121 -5.01 -19.84 22.08
N GLN A 122 -3.96 -20.11 21.32
CA GLN A 122 -3.03 -21.21 21.50
C GLN A 122 -1.59 -20.72 21.26
N ALA A 123 -0.64 -21.26 22.01
CA ALA A 123 0.79 -21.07 21.77
C ALA A 123 1.39 -22.38 21.24
N SER A 124 2.32 -22.26 20.29
CA SER A 124 3.07 -23.40 19.76
C SER A 124 4.48 -22.98 19.37
N ASP A 125 5.46 -23.87 19.51
CA ASP A 125 6.83 -23.58 19.10
C ASP A 125 7.10 -23.95 17.64
N TYR A 126 7.98 -23.17 17.00
CA TYR A 126 8.58 -23.51 15.72
C TYR A 126 10.01 -23.00 15.67
N GLY A 127 10.98 -23.93 15.71
CA GLY A 127 12.39 -23.56 15.82
C GLY A 127 12.64 -22.75 17.10
N LYS A 128 13.10 -21.50 16.94
CA LYS A 128 13.40 -20.56 18.04
C LYS A 128 12.24 -19.61 18.38
N TYR A 129 11.07 -19.77 17.76
CA TYR A 129 9.95 -18.84 17.90
C TYR A 129 8.76 -19.45 18.66
N GLU A 130 8.14 -18.66 19.53
CA GLU A 130 6.82 -18.91 20.12
C GLU A 130 5.75 -18.28 19.22
N LEU A 131 4.89 -19.09 18.63
CA LEU A 131 3.83 -18.65 17.73
C LEU A 131 2.53 -18.54 18.51
N HIS A 132 1.84 -17.42 18.35
CA HIS A 132 0.54 -17.18 18.95
C HIS A 132 -0.54 -17.31 17.89
N THR A 133 -1.42 -18.28 18.04
CA THR A 133 -2.55 -18.50 17.14
C THR A 133 -3.84 -18.13 17.85
N TRP A 134 -4.76 -17.44 17.18
CA TRP A 134 -6.07 -17.10 17.73
C TRP A 134 -7.13 -17.02 16.63
N LYS A 135 -8.41 -17.08 17.01
CA LYS A 135 -9.50 -16.85 16.08
C LYS A 135 -9.77 -15.36 15.92
N HIS A 136 -9.51 -14.83 14.72
CA HIS A 136 -9.72 -13.43 14.42
C HIS A 136 -11.22 -13.11 14.34
N LYS A 137 -11.62 -11.96 14.91
CA LYS A 137 -13.02 -11.52 14.88
C LYS A 137 -13.44 -11.20 13.45
N HIS A 138 -14.58 -11.72 13.02
CA HIS A 138 -15.18 -11.37 11.74
C HIS A 138 -16.44 -10.52 11.96
N PRO A 139 -16.75 -9.50 11.13
CA PRO A 139 -17.91 -8.63 11.33
C PRO A 139 -19.25 -9.35 11.39
N LYS A 140 -19.35 -10.53 10.77
CA LYS A 140 -20.57 -11.37 10.79
C LYS A 140 -20.72 -12.26 12.02
N GLY A 141 -19.71 -12.33 12.90
CA GLY A 141 -19.71 -13.20 14.06
C GLY A 141 -18.42 -14.06 14.17
N PRO A 142 -18.09 -14.57 15.38
CA PRO A 142 -16.89 -15.35 15.63
C PRO A 142 -16.83 -16.69 14.88
N GLU A 143 -17.96 -17.28 14.48
CA GLU A 143 -18.07 -18.49 13.66
C GLU A 143 -17.54 -18.31 12.23
N HIS A 144 -17.55 -17.07 11.73
CA HIS A 144 -16.94 -16.69 10.46
C HIS A 144 -15.47 -16.22 10.64
N GLY A 145 -14.98 -16.23 11.87
CA GLY A 145 -13.60 -15.91 12.21
C GLY A 145 -12.63 -17.00 11.75
N ARG A 146 -11.51 -16.59 11.18
CA ARG A 146 -10.43 -17.50 10.76
C ARG A 146 -9.33 -17.55 11.81
N MET A 147 -8.59 -18.65 11.85
CA MET A 147 -7.38 -18.74 12.65
C MET A 147 -6.29 -17.86 12.03
N MET A 148 -5.71 -17.00 12.85
CA MET A 148 -4.57 -16.15 12.51
C MET A 148 -3.44 -16.50 13.47
N THR A 149 -2.23 -16.48 12.97
CA THR A 149 -0.99 -16.69 13.71
C THR A 149 -0.16 -15.42 13.64
N GLY A 150 0.47 -15.06 14.76
CA GLY A 150 1.37 -13.93 14.90
C GLY A 150 2.63 -14.33 15.67
N VAL A 151 3.76 -13.76 15.30
CA VAL A 151 5.07 -14.03 15.91
C VAL A 151 5.98 -12.81 15.81
N PHE A 152 6.80 -12.59 16.83
CA PHE A 152 7.91 -11.64 16.75
C PHE A 152 9.13 -12.34 16.14
N TYR A 153 9.49 -11.96 14.92
CA TYR A 153 10.73 -12.42 14.29
C TYR A 153 11.94 -11.69 14.87
N LYS A 154 11.79 -10.37 15.09
CA LYS A 154 12.72 -9.46 15.76
C LYS A 154 11.93 -8.51 16.65
N PRO A 155 12.60 -7.72 17.52
CA PRO A 155 11.89 -6.82 18.43
C PRO A 155 10.92 -5.83 17.79
N ASP A 156 11.17 -5.47 16.54
CA ASP A 156 10.45 -4.51 15.71
C ASP A 156 9.87 -5.13 14.42
N VAL A 157 9.94 -6.45 14.28
CA VAL A 157 9.42 -7.18 13.11
C VAL A 157 8.45 -8.27 13.53
N ILE A 158 7.20 -8.10 13.10
CA ILE A 158 6.10 -9.02 13.41
C ILE A 158 5.67 -9.71 12.12
N VAL A 159 5.46 -11.02 12.17
CA VAL A 159 4.94 -11.79 11.05
C VAL A 159 3.53 -12.28 11.38
N PHE A 160 2.59 -12.10 10.46
CA PHE A 160 1.20 -12.53 10.56
C PHE A 160 0.77 -13.36 9.36
N GLY A 161 -0.16 -14.29 9.55
CA GLY A 161 -0.74 -15.12 8.48
C GLY A 161 -1.53 -16.29 9.05
N SER A 162 -1.85 -17.29 8.24
CA SER A 162 -2.16 -18.62 8.79
C SER A 162 -0.90 -19.26 9.38
N LEU A 163 -1.06 -20.36 10.14
CA LEU A 163 0.07 -21.04 10.78
C LEU A 163 1.14 -21.46 9.76
N ASP A 164 0.72 -22.05 8.63
CA ASP A 164 1.63 -22.52 7.59
C ASP A 164 2.32 -21.38 6.85
N GLU A 165 1.60 -20.28 6.61
CA GLU A 165 2.16 -19.07 5.99
C GLU A 165 3.20 -18.39 6.88
N VAL A 166 2.93 -18.29 8.19
CA VAL A 166 3.89 -17.75 9.16
C VAL A 166 5.14 -18.62 9.21
N LYS A 167 5.00 -19.95 9.31
CA LYS A 167 6.16 -20.87 9.28
C LYS A 167 6.97 -20.73 7.99
N ALA A 168 6.30 -20.67 6.85
CA ALA A 168 6.97 -20.50 5.56
C ALA A 168 7.69 -19.15 5.44
N ALA A 169 7.12 -18.07 5.97
CA ALA A 169 7.77 -16.76 6.01
C ALA A 169 8.99 -16.76 6.94
N LEU A 170 8.90 -17.38 8.11
CA LEU A 170 10.03 -17.55 9.03
C LEU A 170 11.18 -18.32 8.38
N ASP A 171 10.90 -19.40 7.64
CA ASP A 171 11.91 -20.16 6.90
C ASP A 171 12.66 -19.28 5.89
N VAL A 172 11.96 -18.37 5.21
CA VAL A 172 12.58 -17.42 4.27
C VAL A 172 13.44 -16.39 5.02
N LEU A 173 12.90 -15.81 6.09
CA LEU A 173 13.58 -14.80 6.92
C LEU A 173 14.81 -15.35 7.64
N ASP A 174 14.83 -16.64 7.98
CA ASP A 174 16.02 -17.32 8.54
C ASP A 174 16.99 -17.81 7.46
N GLY A 175 16.68 -17.62 6.17
CA GLY A 175 17.51 -18.06 5.05
C GLY A 175 17.46 -19.57 4.78
N ALA A 176 16.55 -20.30 5.44
CA ALA A 176 16.34 -21.73 5.22
C ALA A 176 15.60 -22.03 3.90
N LYS A 177 14.83 -21.06 3.39
CA LYS A 177 14.18 -21.10 2.07
C LYS A 177 14.63 -19.93 1.19
N PRO A 178 14.63 -20.11 -0.15
CA PRO A 178 15.06 -19.08 -1.07
C PRO A 178 14.09 -17.88 -1.08
N ASN A 179 14.64 -16.69 -1.35
CA ASN A 179 13.91 -15.44 -1.47
C ASN A 179 13.98 -14.85 -2.90
N LEU A 180 13.31 -13.72 -3.12
CA LEU A 180 13.25 -13.03 -4.42
C LEU A 180 14.52 -12.23 -4.76
N ALA A 181 15.40 -11.96 -3.79
CA ALA A 181 16.60 -11.17 -4.04
C ALA A 181 17.48 -11.87 -5.10
N GLY A 182 17.90 -11.11 -6.12
CA GLY A 182 18.70 -11.61 -7.24
C GLY A 182 17.98 -12.56 -8.19
N LYS A 183 16.66 -12.76 -8.06
CA LYS A 183 15.88 -13.58 -9.00
C LYS A 183 15.44 -12.77 -10.22
N ASP A 184 15.48 -13.41 -11.38
CA ASP A 184 14.83 -12.89 -12.59
C ASP A 184 13.31 -13.14 -12.49
N SER A 185 12.62 -12.21 -11.83
CA SER A 185 11.18 -12.27 -11.61
C SER A 185 10.56 -10.89 -11.83
N PRO A 186 9.37 -10.79 -12.47
CA PRO A 186 8.62 -9.53 -12.52
C PRO A 186 8.30 -8.93 -11.15
N LEU A 187 8.31 -9.76 -10.09
CA LEU A 187 8.13 -9.29 -8.71
C LEU A 187 9.38 -8.60 -8.14
N ALA A 188 10.56 -8.87 -8.69
CA ALA A 188 11.87 -8.40 -8.22
C ALA A 188 12.36 -7.12 -8.94
N GLY A 189 11.50 -6.44 -9.68
CA GLY A 189 11.86 -5.18 -10.37
C GLY A 189 12.37 -4.09 -9.42
N ALA A 190 13.14 -3.14 -9.95
CA ALA A 190 13.60 -1.99 -9.16
C ALA A 190 12.42 -1.23 -8.53
N VAL A 191 12.58 -0.77 -7.30
CA VAL A 191 11.59 0.05 -6.59
C VAL A 191 11.99 1.51 -6.78
N PRO A 192 11.11 2.36 -7.35
CA PRO A 192 11.39 3.78 -7.47
C PRO A 192 11.64 4.40 -6.09
N GLN A 193 12.62 5.29 -6.00
CA GLN A 193 12.86 6.04 -4.78
C GLN A 193 11.61 6.84 -4.38
N GLY A 194 11.27 6.84 -3.08
CA GLY A 194 10.09 7.52 -2.57
C GLY A 194 8.77 6.79 -2.85
N ALA A 195 8.82 5.53 -3.31
CA ALA A 195 7.63 4.70 -3.45
C ALA A 195 6.99 4.46 -2.08
N ILE A 196 5.74 4.88 -1.96
CA ILE A 196 4.90 4.69 -0.78
C ILE A 196 4.15 3.37 -0.88
N LEU A 197 3.67 3.04 -2.07
CA LEU A 197 2.99 1.78 -2.37
C LEU A 197 3.68 1.11 -3.54
N VAL A 198 4.02 -0.16 -3.37
CA VAL A 198 4.41 -1.06 -4.46
C VAL A 198 3.48 -2.25 -4.44
N ALA A 199 2.94 -2.66 -5.59
CA ALA A 199 2.22 -3.92 -5.69
C ALA A 199 2.53 -4.62 -7.00
N ARG A 200 2.77 -5.93 -6.95
CA ARG A 200 3.19 -6.74 -8.09
C ARG A 200 2.55 -8.11 -8.01
N ALA A 201 2.17 -8.66 -9.16
CA ALA A 201 1.68 -10.03 -9.26
C ALA A 201 2.06 -10.66 -10.59
N VAL A 202 2.20 -11.98 -10.59
CA VAL A 202 2.48 -12.85 -11.74
C VAL A 202 1.52 -14.04 -11.75
N GLY A 203 1.28 -14.62 -12.93
CA GLY A 203 0.35 -15.74 -13.08
C GLY A 203 -1.12 -15.34 -12.90
N LEU A 204 -1.46 -14.07 -13.16
CA LEU A 204 -2.83 -13.55 -13.00
C LEU A 204 -3.84 -14.31 -13.88
N ALA A 205 -3.41 -14.76 -15.05
CA ALA A 205 -4.28 -15.46 -15.97
C ALA A 205 -4.81 -16.80 -15.44
N GLU A 206 -4.08 -17.41 -14.52
CA GLU A 206 -4.37 -18.70 -13.88
C GLU A 206 -4.97 -18.52 -12.48
N ALA A 207 -5.07 -17.28 -12.00
CA ALA A 207 -5.53 -16.97 -10.66
C ALA A 207 -7.01 -17.34 -10.43
N GLU A 208 -7.30 -17.93 -9.28
CA GLU A 208 -8.65 -18.22 -8.82
C GLU A 208 -9.27 -16.98 -8.17
N LEU A 209 -9.56 -15.97 -8.99
CA LEU A 209 -10.17 -14.74 -8.51
C LEU A 209 -11.71 -14.85 -8.43
N PRO A 210 -12.35 -14.20 -7.44
CA PRO A 210 -13.80 -14.12 -7.37
C PRO A 210 -14.42 -13.39 -8.58
N CYS A 211 -13.67 -12.49 -9.22
CA CYS A 211 -14.09 -11.83 -10.44
C CYS A 211 -13.73 -12.68 -11.68
N LYS A 212 -14.76 -13.20 -12.38
CA LYS A 212 -14.60 -13.96 -13.64
C LYS A 212 -14.41 -13.05 -14.86
N SER A 213 -13.52 -12.05 -14.77
CA SER A 213 -13.26 -11.15 -15.90
C SER A 213 -12.43 -11.85 -16.98
N PRO A 214 -12.90 -11.92 -18.25
CA PRO A 214 -12.11 -12.46 -19.35
C PRO A 214 -10.81 -11.70 -19.57
N LEU A 215 -10.76 -10.41 -19.21
CA LEU A 215 -9.58 -9.57 -19.36
C LEU A 215 -8.44 -10.03 -18.44
N ILE A 216 -8.74 -10.39 -17.19
CA ILE A 216 -7.72 -10.87 -16.24
C ILE A 216 -7.09 -12.17 -16.71
N ARG A 217 -7.86 -13.06 -17.36
CA ARG A 217 -7.35 -14.32 -17.95
C ARG A 217 -6.34 -14.11 -19.08
N GLN A 218 -6.22 -12.88 -19.57
CA GLN A 218 -5.26 -12.49 -20.60
C GLN A 218 -4.08 -11.69 -20.03
N MET A 219 -4.05 -11.43 -18.72
CA MET A 219 -2.96 -10.73 -18.03
C MET A 219 -2.01 -11.76 -17.44
N ASP A 220 -0.71 -11.62 -17.71
CA ASP A 220 0.31 -12.50 -17.15
C ASP A 220 0.86 -11.91 -15.84
N SER A 221 1.13 -10.60 -15.82
CA SER A 221 1.64 -9.92 -14.63
C SER A 221 1.21 -8.45 -14.59
N PHE A 222 1.18 -7.88 -13.39
CA PHE A 222 1.13 -6.43 -13.20
C PHE A 222 2.20 -5.99 -12.20
N ALA A 223 2.67 -4.76 -12.36
CA ALA A 223 3.47 -4.05 -11.37
C ALA A 223 2.96 -2.62 -11.29
N LEU A 224 2.85 -2.09 -10.08
CA LEU A 224 2.56 -0.68 -9.83
C LEU A 224 3.47 -0.15 -8.72
N ALA A 225 3.82 1.12 -8.84
CA ALA A 225 4.45 1.91 -7.80
C ALA A 225 3.80 3.30 -7.75
N VAL A 226 3.51 3.78 -6.55
CA VAL A 226 2.98 5.13 -6.30
C VAL A 226 3.80 5.76 -5.19
N GLY A 227 4.21 7.01 -5.37
CA GLY A 227 5.06 7.66 -4.39
C GLY A 227 5.29 9.14 -4.65
N GLU A 228 6.21 9.70 -3.87
CA GLU A 228 6.67 11.07 -4.00
C GLU A 228 8.19 11.11 -3.82
N ASN A 229 8.89 11.79 -4.73
CA ASN A 229 10.34 11.97 -4.64
C ASN A 229 10.71 13.32 -5.26
N GLN A 230 11.62 14.06 -4.61
CA GLN A 230 12.12 15.35 -5.11
C GLN A 230 11.00 16.32 -5.53
N ASP A 231 9.99 16.51 -4.67
CA ASP A 231 8.81 17.36 -4.89
C ASP A 231 7.90 16.95 -6.08
N GLU A 232 8.09 15.75 -6.64
CA GLU A 232 7.21 15.17 -7.65
C GLU A 232 6.48 13.96 -7.11
N SER A 233 5.15 13.95 -7.24
CA SER A 233 4.39 12.70 -7.11
C SER A 233 4.53 11.90 -8.39
N PHE A 234 4.57 10.57 -8.26
CA PHE A 234 4.64 9.67 -9.40
C PHE A 234 3.68 8.49 -9.27
N PHE A 235 3.30 7.99 -10.43
CA PHE A 235 2.66 6.70 -10.63
C PHE A 235 3.41 5.98 -11.75
N GLU A 236 3.79 4.74 -11.52
CA GLU A 236 4.38 3.86 -12.53
C GLU A 236 3.60 2.56 -12.52
N GLY A 237 3.10 2.15 -13.69
CA GLY A 237 2.31 0.95 -13.88
C GLY A 237 2.83 0.18 -15.10
N LYS A 238 2.98 -1.13 -14.95
CA LYS A 238 3.31 -2.03 -16.04
C LYS A 238 2.37 -3.22 -16.02
N LEU A 239 1.75 -3.50 -17.14
CA LEU A 239 0.93 -4.69 -17.36
C LEU A 239 1.58 -5.54 -18.44
N THR A 240 1.68 -6.84 -18.22
CA THR A 240 2.07 -7.81 -19.26
C THR A 240 0.86 -8.68 -19.59
N VAL A 241 0.62 -8.89 -20.88
CA VAL A 241 -0.53 -9.62 -21.41
C VAL A 241 -0.08 -10.71 -22.39
N LYS A 242 -0.94 -11.70 -22.61
CA LYS A 242 -0.63 -12.86 -23.43
C LYS A 242 -0.39 -12.55 -24.91
N ARG A 243 -1.03 -11.50 -25.43
CA ARG A 243 -1.08 -11.17 -26.86
C ARG A 243 -0.79 -9.70 -27.12
N THR A 244 -0.05 -9.45 -28.18
CA THR A 244 0.36 -8.11 -28.62
C THR A 244 -0.82 -7.22 -28.97
N GLU A 245 -1.82 -7.79 -29.63
CA GLU A 245 -3.04 -7.07 -29.99
C GLU A 245 -3.78 -6.58 -28.76
N LEU A 246 -3.76 -7.35 -27.66
CA LEU A 246 -4.39 -6.92 -26.41
C LEU A 246 -3.60 -5.78 -25.75
N ALA A 247 -2.27 -5.79 -25.81
CA ALA A 247 -1.46 -4.68 -25.31
C ALA A 247 -1.81 -3.38 -26.06
N GLN A 248 -1.94 -3.44 -27.38
CA GLN A 248 -2.35 -2.31 -28.21
C GLN A 248 -3.79 -1.85 -27.90
N GLN A 249 -4.72 -2.78 -27.69
CA GLN A 249 -6.09 -2.46 -27.29
C GLN A 249 -6.15 -1.78 -25.93
N ILE A 250 -5.39 -2.26 -24.93
CA ILE A 250 -5.33 -1.65 -23.60
C ILE A 250 -4.72 -0.26 -23.69
N MET A 251 -3.65 -0.08 -24.47
CA MET A 251 -3.08 1.24 -24.73
C MET A 251 -4.12 2.20 -25.31
N ALA A 252 -4.88 1.76 -26.32
CA ALA A 252 -5.95 2.56 -26.90
C ALA A 252 -7.06 2.93 -25.90
N VAL A 253 -7.39 2.03 -24.95
CA VAL A 253 -8.33 2.34 -23.86
C VAL A 253 -7.77 3.42 -22.95
N VAL A 254 -6.50 3.31 -22.51
CA VAL A 254 -5.88 4.32 -21.64
C VAL A 254 -5.78 5.67 -22.34
N GLU A 255 -5.42 5.68 -23.62
CA GLU A 255 -5.39 6.88 -24.46
C GLU A 255 -6.79 7.48 -24.64
N GLY A 256 -7.82 6.65 -24.81
CA GLY A 256 -9.22 7.08 -24.84
C GLY A 256 -9.64 7.75 -23.52
N VAL A 257 -9.27 7.18 -22.37
CA VAL A 257 -9.50 7.81 -21.06
C VAL A 257 -8.80 9.16 -20.97
N ARG A 258 -7.54 9.27 -21.40
CA ARG A 258 -6.79 10.54 -21.44
C ARG A 258 -7.51 11.58 -22.30
N ALA A 259 -7.96 11.19 -23.49
CA ALA A 259 -8.68 12.08 -24.40
C ALA A 259 -10.02 12.55 -23.82
N MET A 260 -10.77 11.66 -23.18
CA MET A 260 -12.04 12.02 -22.52
C MET A 260 -11.82 12.96 -21.33
N SER A 261 -10.78 12.74 -20.53
CA SER A 261 -10.37 13.66 -19.47
C SER A 261 -10.00 15.02 -20.04
N ALA A 262 -9.21 15.06 -21.13
CA ALA A 262 -8.84 16.30 -21.80
C ALA A 262 -10.06 17.09 -22.29
N LEU A 263 -11.06 16.40 -22.86
CA LEU A 263 -12.31 17.03 -23.29
C LEU A 263 -13.12 17.58 -22.10
N ALA A 264 -13.25 16.80 -21.04
CA ALA A 264 -13.99 17.19 -19.83
C ALA A 264 -13.36 18.40 -19.11
N HIS A 265 -12.05 18.58 -19.27
CA HIS A 265 -11.27 19.63 -18.59
C HIS A 265 -10.64 20.64 -19.56
N GLY A 266 -11.11 20.74 -20.80
CA GLY A 266 -10.49 21.57 -21.84
C GLY A 266 -10.40 23.07 -21.52
N GLY A 267 -11.21 23.57 -20.58
CA GLY A 267 -11.14 24.95 -20.06
C GLY A 267 -10.23 25.15 -18.84
N ASP A 268 -9.68 24.09 -18.25
CA ASP A 268 -8.83 24.13 -17.05
C ASP A 268 -7.38 23.80 -17.44
N ALA A 269 -6.58 24.86 -17.65
CA ALA A 269 -5.18 24.74 -18.04
C ALA A 269 -4.33 23.94 -17.03
N GLU A 270 -4.69 23.95 -15.75
CA GLU A 270 -3.95 23.22 -14.72
C GLU A 270 -4.32 21.73 -14.74
N ALA A 271 -5.60 21.40 -14.90
CA ALA A 271 -6.03 20.02 -15.12
C ALA A 271 -5.39 19.44 -16.41
N MET A 272 -5.32 20.22 -17.48
CA MET A 272 -4.68 19.80 -18.73
C MET A 272 -3.19 19.47 -18.56
N LYS A 273 -2.45 20.20 -17.72
CA LYS A 273 -1.04 19.85 -17.40
C LYS A 273 -0.94 18.48 -16.72
N ILE A 274 -1.83 18.18 -15.78
CA ILE A 274 -1.88 16.88 -15.08
C ILE A 274 -2.24 15.75 -16.05
N ILE A 275 -3.22 15.97 -16.92
CA ILE A 275 -3.66 14.98 -17.92
C ILE A 275 -2.55 14.69 -18.94
N ASN A 276 -1.88 15.74 -19.43
CA ASN A 276 -0.82 15.61 -20.42
C ASN A 276 0.48 15.02 -19.86
N ALA A 277 0.65 14.98 -18.53
CA ALA A 277 1.77 14.32 -17.89
C ALA A 277 1.70 12.78 -17.95
N LEU A 278 0.54 12.22 -18.33
CA LEU A 278 0.35 10.79 -18.50
C LEU A 278 1.05 10.30 -19.78
N LYS A 279 2.10 9.52 -19.59
CA LYS A 279 2.80 8.80 -20.66
C LYS A 279 2.29 7.37 -20.71
N VAL A 280 1.91 6.92 -21.89
CA VAL A 280 1.49 5.54 -22.15
C VAL A 280 2.42 4.97 -23.22
N SER A 281 2.87 3.74 -23.01
CA SER A 281 3.69 3.00 -23.97
C SER A 281 3.16 1.59 -24.14
N ALA A 282 3.35 1.02 -25.33
CA ALA A 282 3.15 -0.39 -25.58
C ALA A 282 4.43 -0.99 -26.15
N GLY A 283 4.86 -2.10 -25.57
CA GLY A 283 5.81 -3.03 -26.17
C GLY A 283 5.08 -4.19 -26.84
N ASP A 284 5.79 -5.25 -27.19
CA ASP A 284 5.18 -6.43 -27.81
C ASP A 284 4.05 -6.98 -26.92
N LYS A 285 4.34 -7.38 -25.67
CA LYS A 285 3.33 -7.95 -24.77
C LYS A 285 3.08 -7.13 -23.52
N SER A 286 3.51 -5.87 -23.49
CA SER A 286 3.44 -5.04 -22.29
C SER A 286 2.85 -3.67 -22.56
N VAL A 287 2.11 -3.14 -21.59
CA VAL A 287 1.67 -1.74 -21.54
C VAL A 287 2.31 -1.08 -20.33
N GLY A 288 2.98 0.05 -20.56
CA GLY A 288 3.55 0.91 -19.52
C GLY A 288 2.71 2.18 -19.39
N VAL A 289 2.46 2.60 -18.15
CA VAL A 289 1.82 3.86 -17.81
C VAL A 289 2.71 4.56 -16.80
N GLU A 290 3.16 5.75 -17.13
CA GLU A 290 3.97 6.59 -16.25
C GLU A 290 3.32 7.94 -16.13
N TRP A 291 3.32 8.47 -14.92
CA TRP A 291 2.83 9.80 -14.64
C TRP A 291 3.68 10.45 -13.56
N ARG A 292 4.04 11.70 -13.77
CA ARG A 292 4.79 12.53 -12.83
C ARG A 292 4.24 13.93 -12.84
N ALA A 293 4.07 14.52 -11.67
CA ALA A 293 3.65 15.91 -11.55
C ALA A 293 4.18 16.53 -10.25
N PRO A 294 4.35 17.86 -10.19
CA PRO A 294 4.74 18.54 -8.95
C PRO A 294 3.74 18.24 -7.83
N ALA A 295 4.22 17.74 -6.70
CA ALA A 295 3.41 17.28 -5.56
C ALA A 295 2.38 18.32 -5.09
N LYS A 296 2.79 19.59 -5.04
CA LYS A 296 1.90 20.72 -4.73
C LYS A 296 0.68 20.78 -5.64
N LYS A 297 0.87 20.57 -6.96
CA LYS A 297 -0.21 20.61 -7.96
C LYS A 297 -1.15 19.42 -7.82
N VAL A 298 -0.58 18.26 -7.49
CA VAL A 298 -1.35 17.04 -7.22
C VAL A 298 -2.26 17.26 -6.02
N TRP A 299 -1.73 17.80 -4.92
CA TRP A 299 -2.52 18.13 -3.74
C TRP A 299 -3.63 19.14 -4.05
N GLU A 300 -3.30 20.25 -4.73
CA GLU A 300 -4.29 21.26 -5.14
C GLU A 300 -5.45 20.65 -5.93
N HIS A 301 -5.16 19.71 -6.82
CA HIS A 301 -6.17 19.02 -7.62
C HIS A 301 -6.99 18.02 -6.79
N LEU A 302 -6.35 17.18 -5.97
CA LEU A 302 -7.03 16.22 -5.08
C LEU A 302 -7.99 16.92 -4.11
N ARG A 303 -7.55 18.03 -3.50
CA ARG A 303 -8.38 18.83 -2.59
C ARG A 303 -9.64 19.35 -3.30
N LYS A 304 -9.48 19.93 -4.50
CA LYS A 304 -10.62 20.41 -5.31
C LYS A 304 -11.58 19.28 -5.67
N MET A 305 -11.08 18.12 -6.06
CA MET A 305 -11.92 16.96 -6.38
C MET A 305 -12.72 16.48 -5.16
N GLY A 306 -12.08 16.40 -3.99
CA GLY A 306 -12.75 16.02 -2.74
C GLY A 306 -13.89 16.96 -2.37
N GLU A 307 -13.68 18.28 -2.51
CA GLU A 307 -14.71 19.30 -2.27
C GLU A 307 -15.89 19.19 -3.24
N MET A 308 -15.62 18.93 -4.53
CA MET A 308 -16.68 18.71 -5.53
C MET A 308 -17.49 17.44 -5.25
N GLU A 309 -16.83 16.35 -4.84
CA GLU A 309 -17.51 15.08 -4.55
C GLU A 309 -18.40 15.20 -3.30
N GLU A 310 -17.91 15.86 -2.25
CA GLU A 310 -18.70 16.18 -1.06
C GLU A 310 -19.93 17.04 -1.41
N GLY A 311 -19.74 18.09 -2.22
CA GLY A 311 -20.85 18.91 -2.71
C GLY A 311 -21.87 18.09 -3.52
N ARG A 312 -21.41 17.12 -4.32
CA ARG A 312 -22.28 16.19 -5.07
C ARG A 312 -23.03 15.25 -4.13
N LYS A 313 -22.38 14.71 -3.09
CA LYS A 313 -23.00 13.84 -2.07
C LYS A 313 -24.04 14.62 -1.27
N ALA A 314 -23.71 15.83 -0.81
CA ALA A 314 -24.62 16.71 -0.09
C ALA A 314 -25.86 17.07 -0.95
N ARG A 315 -25.67 17.39 -2.23
CA ARG A 315 -26.77 17.62 -3.18
C ARG A 315 -27.65 16.38 -3.36
N LYS A 316 -27.05 15.19 -3.54
CA LYS A 316 -27.81 13.93 -3.64
C LYS A 316 -28.60 13.64 -2.36
N ALA A 317 -27.99 13.85 -1.18
CA ALA A 317 -28.65 13.69 0.10
C ALA A 317 -29.82 14.67 0.26
N TRP A 318 -29.63 15.93 -0.16
CA TRP A 318 -30.67 16.97 -0.17
C TRP A 318 -31.85 16.63 -1.09
N HIS A 319 -31.58 16.04 -2.26
CA HIS A 319 -32.64 15.57 -3.16
C HIS A 319 -33.39 14.33 -2.64
N LEU A 320 -32.72 13.48 -1.86
CA LEU A 320 -33.33 12.27 -1.26
C LEU A 320 -34.15 12.57 0.00
N LEU A 321 -33.87 13.67 0.71
CA LEU A 321 -34.54 14.04 1.96
C LEU A 321 -35.77 14.95 1.79
N GLY A 322 -36.15 15.30 0.54
CA GLY A 322 -37.29 16.18 0.25
C GLY A 322 -37.04 17.64 0.65
N LYS A 323 -37.52 18.59 -0.16
CA LYS A 323 -37.53 20.00 0.26
C LYS A 323 -38.54 20.15 1.41
N PRO A 324 -38.26 20.88 2.49
CA PRO A 324 -39.33 21.38 3.34
C PRO A 324 -40.21 22.30 2.49
N ASP A 325 -41.53 22.05 2.51
CA ASP A 325 -42.55 22.74 1.74
C ASP A 325 -42.35 24.26 1.79
N ARG A 326 -42.22 24.89 0.63
CA ARG A 326 -42.33 26.35 0.53
C ARG A 326 -43.76 26.72 0.15
N CYS A 327 -44.36 27.44 1.09
CA CYS A 327 -45.47 28.39 1.03
C CYS A 327 -46.90 27.84 0.87
N PRO A 328 -47.79 28.10 1.86
CA PRO A 328 -49.22 28.09 1.60
C PRO A 328 -49.57 29.27 0.69
N VAL A 329 -50.41 29.01 -0.31
CA VAL A 329 -51.15 30.05 -1.00
C VAL A 329 -52.20 30.52 0.00
N GLU A 330 -52.10 31.78 0.45
CA GLU A 330 -53.23 32.45 1.08
C GLU A 330 -54.28 32.69 -0.02
N GLU A 331 -55.38 31.95 0.04
CA GLU A 331 -56.61 32.29 -0.68
C GLU A 331 -57.37 33.34 0.15
N GLU A 332 -57.77 34.43 -0.52
CA GLU A 332 -58.74 35.42 -0.04
C GLU A 332 -60.14 34.83 0.15
#